data_AF-A0A0F4RNN2-F1
#
_entry.id   AF-A0A0F4RNN2-F1
#
_cell.length_a   1.000
_cell.length_b   1.000
_cell.length_c   1.000
_cell.angle_alpha   90.00
_cell.angle_beta   90.00
_cell.angle_gamma   90.00
#
_symmetry.space_group_name_H-M   'P 1'
#
loop_
_entity.id
_entity.type
_entity.pdbx_description
1 polymer ?
#
loop_
_entity_poly.entity_id
_entity_poly.type
_entity_poly.pdbx_seq_one_letter_code
_entity_poly.pdbx_strand_id
1 'polypeptide(L)'
;MSGTKTDGKVGFSVDLLFSEPLQFDIAEIIEAVNEDYPSCQIADPGFNPHPRVNTGAVALAIFKPREPHDGVDIKMIGAGFPDENFRHADHTETFWRSRGFGQEELARHQSYISVSVDAVDDSLASRFRAARLLNVVTAVFAKLPITLAIYCKWTGHFVSPSEWIAAADQAIKGDWPLTAWVSYRAAWAMPPGPDQKIATGYTTGVSQFMPFELQMEAAPLDPSEVLPMLASSVWMALQGGSKLNDGDTIGAEGGIRYRIRKRENTAGDGPDLVVLLHPDSPIDELKEFGPRPGIPTPAAGPFLKPPKKGFMRRLLGRN
;
A
#
# COMPACT_ATOMS: atom_id res chain seq x y z
N MET A 1 -11.06 -3.81 8.56
CA MET A 1 -10.52 -2.50 8.16
C MET A 1 -11.25 -2.11 6.89
N SER A 2 -12.22 -1.20 6.99
CA SER A 2 -12.96 -0.74 5.82
C SER A 2 -12.17 0.39 5.17
N GLY A 3 -11.79 0.22 3.90
CA GLY A 3 -11.60 1.39 3.05
C GLY A 3 -12.90 2.16 3.08
N THR A 4 -12.88 3.42 3.53
CA THR A 4 -14.07 4.29 3.50
C THR A 4 -14.40 4.58 2.04
N LYS A 5 -15.24 3.74 1.42
CA LYS A 5 -15.94 4.06 0.19
C LYS A 5 -16.98 5.14 0.50
N THR A 6 -16.53 6.38 0.65
CA THR A 6 -17.42 7.54 0.57
C THR A 6 -17.74 7.77 -0.91
N ASP A 7 -19.03 7.68 -1.26
CA ASP A 7 -19.57 7.96 -2.61
C ASP A 7 -19.03 7.07 -3.75
N GLY A 8 -18.59 5.84 -3.45
CA GLY A 8 -18.10 4.90 -4.45
C GLY A 8 -16.71 5.24 -5.02
N LYS A 9 -16.00 6.21 -4.45
CA LYS A 9 -14.62 6.54 -4.83
C LYS A 9 -13.61 5.81 -3.95
N VAL A 10 -12.47 5.46 -4.54
CA VAL A 10 -11.33 4.87 -3.82
C VAL A 10 -10.48 5.98 -3.21
N GLY A 11 -10.52 6.10 -1.89
CA GLY A 11 -9.77 7.10 -1.12
C GLY A 11 -8.51 6.53 -0.49
N PHE A 12 -7.42 7.29 -0.54
CA PHE A 12 -6.16 7.01 0.14
C PHE A 12 -6.02 7.95 1.31
N SER A 13 -5.53 7.46 2.44
CA SER A 13 -5.28 8.31 3.61
C SER A 13 -4.16 7.80 4.48
N VAL A 14 -3.41 8.75 5.04
CA VAL A 14 -2.39 8.48 6.05
C VAL A 14 -2.55 9.44 7.22
N ASP A 15 -2.06 9.03 8.40
CA ASP A 15 -1.80 9.96 9.50
C ASP A 15 -0.30 10.18 9.63
N LEU A 16 0.12 11.44 9.68
CA LEU A 16 1.48 11.83 10.05
C LEU A 16 1.49 12.08 11.56
N LEU A 17 2.31 11.34 12.30
CA LEU A 17 2.44 11.46 13.75
C LEU A 17 3.62 12.37 14.08
N PHE A 18 3.41 13.35 14.96
CA PHE A 18 4.43 14.32 15.36
C PHE A 18 4.77 14.22 16.84
N SER A 19 6.03 14.45 17.19
CA SER A 19 6.50 14.52 18.58
C SER A 19 6.07 15.79 19.31
N GLU A 20 5.64 16.81 18.57
CA GLU A 20 5.13 18.09 19.08
C GLU A 20 4.13 18.71 18.09
N PRO A 21 3.25 19.62 18.54
CA PRO A 21 2.35 20.35 17.65
C PRO A 21 3.09 21.13 16.56
N LEU A 22 2.81 20.79 15.30
CA LEU A 22 3.23 21.54 14.13
C LEU A 22 2.28 22.72 13.84
N GLN A 23 2.86 23.89 13.54
CA GLN A 23 2.18 25.04 12.96
C GLN A 23 2.78 25.36 11.59
N PHE A 24 1.94 25.67 10.60
CA PHE A 24 2.40 26.02 9.26
C PHE A 24 1.42 26.96 8.54
N ASP A 25 1.95 27.76 7.61
CA ASP A 25 1.15 28.51 6.65
C ASP A 25 0.83 27.64 5.42
N ILE A 26 -0.42 27.67 4.92
CA ILE A 26 -0.86 26.87 3.77
C ILE A 26 -0.03 27.16 2.52
N ALA A 27 0.37 28.43 2.35
CA ALA A 27 1.21 28.87 1.23
C ALA A 27 2.59 28.19 1.24
N GLU A 28 3.19 27.99 2.43
CA GLU A 28 4.51 27.35 2.57
C GLU A 28 4.45 25.87 2.15
N ILE A 29 3.36 25.18 2.49
CA ILE A 29 3.17 23.78 2.05
C ILE A 29 3.01 23.69 0.54
N ILE A 30 2.25 24.62 -0.06
CA ILE A 30 2.10 24.68 -1.52
C ILE A 30 3.44 24.94 -2.20
N GLU A 31 4.23 25.88 -1.69
CA GLU A 31 5.56 26.20 -2.19
C GLU A 31 6.47 24.98 -2.11
N ALA A 32 6.59 24.36 -0.92
CA ALA A 32 7.43 23.20 -0.69
C ALA A 32 7.05 22.02 -1.59
N VAL A 33 5.76 21.68 -1.72
CA VAL A 33 5.31 20.59 -2.61
C VAL A 33 5.65 20.91 -4.07
N ASN A 34 5.39 22.14 -4.51
CA ASN A 34 5.61 22.53 -5.90
C ASN A 34 7.10 22.63 -6.27
N GLU A 35 7.96 22.99 -5.32
CA GLU A 35 9.42 23.02 -5.48
C GLU A 35 10.01 21.61 -5.47
N ASP A 36 9.68 20.80 -4.45
CA ASP A 36 10.23 19.45 -4.29
C ASP A 36 9.71 18.47 -5.35
N TYR A 37 8.44 18.61 -5.74
CA TYR A 37 7.72 17.66 -6.59
C TYR A 37 6.97 18.35 -7.74
N PRO A 38 7.68 18.98 -8.70
CA PRO A 38 7.08 19.80 -9.75
C PRO A 38 6.15 19.05 -10.71
N SER A 39 6.16 17.72 -10.70
CA SER A 39 5.23 16.89 -11.50
C SER A 39 3.90 16.61 -10.83
N CYS A 40 3.70 17.02 -9.58
CA CYS A 40 2.50 16.77 -8.76
C CYS A 40 2.08 18.03 -8.02
N GLN A 41 1.93 19.12 -8.79
CA GLN A 41 1.69 20.43 -8.21
C GLN A 41 0.30 20.55 -7.57
N ILE A 42 0.24 21.33 -6.50
CA ILE A 42 -0.99 21.67 -5.78
C ILE A 42 -1.23 23.18 -5.76
N ALA A 43 -2.46 23.58 -5.43
CA ALA A 43 -2.88 24.96 -5.30
C ALA A 43 -3.90 25.13 -4.16
N ASP A 44 -3.95 26.34 -3.61
CA ASP A 44 -5.02 26.76 -2.70
C ASP A 44 -6.29 26.98 -3.51
N PRO A 45 -7.41 26.32 -3.17
CA PRO A 45 -8.68 26.57 -3.82
C PRO A 45 -9.33 27.92 -3.46
N GLY A 46 -8.76 28.68 -2.52
CA GLY A 46 -9.21 30.02 -2.14
C GLY A 46 -10.37 30.07 -1.13
N PHE A 47 -10.71 28.92 -0.52
CA PHE A 47 -11.76 28.81 0.49
C PHE A 47 -11.30 28.11 1.77
N ASN A 48 -9.99 28.00 1.99
CA ASN A 48 -9.47 27.51 3.26
C ASN A 48 -9.94 28.43 4.41
N PRO A 49 -10.43 27.85 5.53
CA PRO A 49 -11.03 28.63 6.61
C PRO A 49 -10.02 29.55 7.30
N HIS A 50 -8.77 29.09 7.37
CA HIS A 50 -7.65 29.82 7.95
C HIS A 50 -6.39 29.61 7.09
N PRO A 51 -5.56 30.66 6.90
CA PRO A 51 -4.29 30.53 6.17
C PRO A 51 -3.23 29.77 6.97
N ARG A 52 -3.42 29.64 8.29
CA ARG A 52 -2.53 28.96 9.22
C ARG A 52 -3.21 27.75 9.83
N VAL A 53 -2.46 26.66 9.93
CA VAL A 53 -2.91 25.40 10.51
C VAL A 53 -2.07 25.09 11.74
N ASN A 54 -2.71 24.59 12.80
CA ASN A 54 -2.05 24.14 14.02
C ASN A 54 -2.55 22.74 14.38
N THR A 55 -1.65 21.75 14.38
CA THR A 55 -1.97 20.36 14.69
C THR A 55 -2.17 20.09 16.18
N GLY A 56 -1.87 21.03 17.07
CA GLY A 56 -2.25 21.00 18.49
C GLY A 56 -3.67 21.53 18.76
N ALA A 57 -4.39 21.89 17.71
CA ALA A 57 -5.80 22.28 17.72
C ALA A 57 -6.53 21.53 16.60
N VAL A 58 -7.71 22.02 16.20
CA VAL A 58 -8.37 21.53 14.99
C VAL A 58 -7.58 22.01 13.77
N ALA A 59 -7.00 21.08 13.03
CA ALA A 59 -6.35 21.32 11.76
C ALA A 59 -7.33 21.02 10.62
N LEU A 60 -7.55 21.99 9.74
CA LEU A 60 -8.34 21.82 8.53
C LEU A 60 -7.69 22.60 7.38
N ALA A 61 -7.30 21.89 6.33
CA ALA A 61 -6.86 22.49 5.08
C ALA A 61 -7.30 21.63 3.88
N ILE A 62 -7.57 22.29 2.77
CA ILE A 62 -7.94 21.67 1.50
C ILE A 62 -7.02 22.25 0.42
N PHE A 63 -6.47 21.36 -0.40
CA PHE A 63 -5.68 21.72 -1.56
C PHE A 63 -6.29 21.07 -2.80
N LYS A 64 -6.09 21.71 -3.95
CA LYS A 64 -6.46 21.13 -5.25
C LYS A 64 -5.20 20.69 -5.99
N PRO A 65 -5.17 19.51 -6.62
CA PRO A 65 -4.15 19.23 -7.60
C PRO A 65 -4.31 20.20 -8.77
N ARG A 66 -3.20 20.70 -9.31
CA ARG A 66 -3.25 21.53 -10.53
C ARG A 66 -3.68 20.73 -11.75
N GLU A 67 -3.27 19.47 -11.79
CA GLU A 67 -3.67 18.51 -12.81
C GLU A 67 -4.91 17.74 -12.36
N PRO A 68 -6.10 17.95 -12.97
CA PRO A 68 -7.37 17.38 -12.46
C PRO A 68 -7.42 15.86 -12.47
N HIS A 69 -6.54 15.20 -13.22
CA HIS A 69 -6.48 13.75 -13.32
C HIS A 69 -5.66 13.11 -12.19
N ASP A 70 -4.93 13.90 -11.40
CA ASP A 70 -4.10 13.39 -10.31
C ASP A 70 -4.88 13.05 -9.04
N GLY A 71 -6.07 13.63 -8.85
CA GLY A 71 -6.94 13.40 -7.71
C GLY A 71 -8.09 14.41 -7.66
N VAL A 72 -9.03 14.20 -6.74
CA VAL A 72 -10.18 15.12 -6.58
C VAL A 72 -9.84 16.32 -5.70
N ASP A 73 -9.35 16.02 -4.49
CA ASP A 73 -9.02 16.97 -3.43
C ASP A 73 -7.94 16.34 -2.54
N ILE A 74 -7.04 17.17 -2.03
CA ILE A 74 -6.19 16.80 -0.89
C ILE A 74 -6.81 17.42 0.35
N LYS A 75 -7.24 16.59 1.29
CA LYS A 75 -7.88 17.03 2.54
C LYS A 75 -6.92 16.77 3.69
N MET A 76 -6.66 17.77 4.51
CA MET A 76 -5.91 17.65 5.75
C MET A 76 -6.84 17.93 6.93
N ILE A 77 -6.96 16.96 7.83
CA ILE A 77 -7.85 17.02 8.98
C ILE A 77 -7.10 16.49 10.20
N GLY A 78 -7.14 17.22 11.31
CA GLY A 78 -6.62 16.76 12.59
C GLY A 78 -7.44 17.33 13.74
N ALA A 79 -7.70 16.53 14.77
CA ALA A 79 -8.47 16.95 15.95
C ALA A 79 -7.59 17.31 17.17
N GLY A 80 -6.27 17.38 17.00
CA GLY A 80 -5.38 17.95 18.00
C GLY A 80 -4.77 16.99 19.02
N PHE A 81 -5.19 15.72 19.08
CA PHE A 81 -4.80 14.82 20.17
C PHE A 81 -4.62 13.36 19.73
N PRO A 82 -3.72 12.61 20.41
CA PRO A 82 -3.60 11.16 20.28
C PRO A 82 -4.94 10.44 20.34
N ASP A 83 -5.31 9.76 19.25
CA ASP A 83 -6.50 8.91 19.20
C ASP A 83 -6.10 7.47 19.60
N GLU A 84 -6.92 6.79 20.39
CA GLU A 84 -6.73 5.38 20.73
C GLU A 84 -6.69 4.47 19.48
N ASN A 85 -7.20 4.96 18.34
CA ASN A 85 -7.11 4.30 17.04
C ASN A 85 -5.68 3.86 16.68
N PHE A 86 -4.62 4.54 17.14
CA PHE A 86 -3.24 4.13 16.87
C PHE A 86 -2.77 2.94 17.73
N ARG A 87 -3.38 2.69 18.89
CA ARG A 87 -3.05 1.54 19.74
C ARG A 87 -3.46 0.22 19.10
N HIS A 88 -4.53 0.25 18.30
CA HIS A 88 -5.05 -0.87 17.54
C HIS A 88 -4.38 -1.06 16.17
N ALA A 89 -3.44 -0.18 15.79
CA ALA A 89 -2.61 -0.40 14.61
C ALA A 89 -1.83 -1.72 14.72
N ASP A 90 -1.61 -2.40 13.59
CA ASP A 90 -1.01 -3.73 13.61
C ASP A 90 0.52 -3.65 13.82
N HIS A 91 0.95 -4.05 15.01
CA HIS A 91 2.35 -4.04 15.48
C HIS A 91 3.17 -5.27 15.05
N THR A 92 2.63 -6.11 14.16
CA THR A 92 3.27 -7.38 13.76
C THR A 92 4.18 -7.26 12.53
N GLU A 93 4.30 -6.08 11.91
CA GLU A 93 5.21 -5.90 10.78
C GLU A 93 6.69 -6.01 11.17
N THR A 94 7.48 -6.55 10.25
CA THR A 94 8.95 -6.53 10.31
C THR A 94 9.49 -5.12 10.54
N PHE A 95 8.85 -4.09 9.98
CA PHE A 95 9.22 -2.68 10.13
C PHE A 95 9.08 -2.20 11.59
N TRP A 96 7.97 -2.52 12.27
CA TRP A 96 7.74 -2.22 13.69
C TRP A 96 8.86 -2.78 14.59
N ARG A 97 9.43 -3.94 14.21
CA ARG A 97 10.44 -4.65 15.02
C ARG A 97 11.89 -4.30 14.70
N SER A 98 12.18 -3.72 13.53
CA SER A 98 13.57 -3.63 13.02
C SER A 98 14.10 -2.23 12.76
N ARG A 99 13.26 -1.18 12.73
CA ARG A 99 13.66 0.16 12.27
C ARG A 99 13.22 1.34 13.14
N GLY A 100 12.95 1.09 14.43
CA GLY A 100 12.97 2.15 15.46
C GLY A 100 11.72 3.02 15.56
N PHE A 101 10.57 2.60 15.01
CA PHE A 101 9.28 3.11 15.44
C PHE A 101 8.57 2.02 16.23
N GLY A 102 8.56 2.16 17.55
CA GLY A 102 7.97 1.22 18.48
C GLY A 102 6.92 1.87 19.37
N GLN A 103 6.53 1.14 20.42
CA GLN A 103 5.54 1.62 21.40
C GLN A 103 6.02 2.89 22.12
N GLU A 104 7.33 3.11 22.24
CA GLU A 104 7.90 4.28 22.89
C GLU A 104 7.76 5.55 22.05
N GLU A 105 8.07 5.49 20.75
CA GLU A 105 7.84 6.61 19.82
C GLU A 105 6.35 6.89 19.68
N LEU A 106 5.51 5.86 19.60
CA LEU A 106 4.07 6.04 19.60
C LEU A 106 3.60 6.65 20.93
N ALA A 107 4.17 6.31 22.09
CA ALA A 107 3.80 6.95 23.35
C ALA A 107 4.21 8.44 23.42
N ARG A 108 5.20 8.86 22.61
CA ARG A 108 5.72 10.24 22.56
C ARG A 108 4.95 11.15 21.61
N HIS A 109 4.08 10.63 20.74
CA HIS A 109 3.35 11.49 19.82
C HIS A 109 2.41 12.44 20.58
N GLN A 110 2.40 13.71 20.17
CA GLN A 110 1.59 14.75 20.81
C GLN A 110 0.48 15.27 19.89
N SER A 111 0.67 15.16 18.59
CA SER A 111 -0.33 15.51 17.59
C SER A 111 -0.21 14.63 16.36
N TYR A 112 -1.22 14.69 15.50
CA TYR A 112 -1.18 14.10 14.17
C TYR A 112 -1.97 14.95 13.18
N ILE A 113 -1.74 14.73 11.89
CA ILE A 113 -2.62 15.22 10.83
C ILE A 113 -2.96 14.08 9.88
N SER A 114 -4.25 13.85 9.65
CA SER A 114 -4.74 12.94 8.63
C SER A 114 -4.73 13.66 7.30
N VAL A 115 -4.08 13.08 6.30
CA VAL A 115 -4.12 13.58 4.92
C VAL A 115 -4.78 12.53 4.06
N SER A 116 -5.73 12.94 3.24
CA SER A 116 -6.42 12.04 2.31
C SER A 116 -6.52 12.60 0.91
N VAL A 117 -6.52 11.70 -0.08
CA VAL A 117 -6.69 11.99 -1.49
C VAL A 117 -7.63 10.96 -2.09
N ASP A 118 -8.70 11.43 -2.72
CA ASP A 118 -9.64 10.57 -3.45
C ASP A 118 -9.20 10.42 -4.91
N ALA A 119 -9.24 9.19 -5.42
CA ALA A 119 -9.08 8.93 -6.84
C ALA A 119 -10.24 9.55 -7.64
N VAL A 120 -9.94 9.99 -8.86
CA VAL A 120 -10.94 10.59 -9.75
C VAL A 120 -11.96 9.55 -10.22
N ASP A 121 -11.49 8.31 -10.41
CA ASP A 121 -12.27 7.17 -10.88
C ASP A 121 -11.64 5.84 -10.37
N ASP A 122 -12.29 4.73 -10.69
CA ASP A 122 -11.88 3.39 -10.23
C ASP A 122 -10.74 2.75 -11.02
N SER A 123 -10.19 3.41 -12.05
CA SER A 123 -9.08 2.85 -12.84
C SER A 123 -7.81 2.74 -12.02
N LEU A 124 -7.00 1.71 -12.31
CA LEU A 124 -5.69 1.50 -11.69
C LEU A 124 -4.78 2.72 -11.82
N ALA A 125 -4.84 3.43 -12.96
CA ALA A 125 -4.05 4.63 -13.20
C ALA A 125 -4.49 5.79 -12.29
N SER A 126 -5.79 5.99 -12.09
CA SER A 126 -6.33 7.02 -11.20
C SER A 126 -5.98 6.75 -9.74
N ARG A 127 -6.10 5.48 -9.31
CA ARG A 127 -5.68 5.02 -7.98
C ARG A 127 -4.19 5.25 -7.74
N PHE A 128 -3.33 4.91 -8.70
CA PHE A 128 -1.89 5.19 -8.62
C PHE A 128 -1.60 6.68 -8.47
N ARG A 129 -2.25 7.54 -9.29
CA ARG A 129 -2.02 8.99 -9.23
C ARG A 129 -2.45 9.59 -7.90
N ALA A 130 -3.60 9.16 -7.35
CA ALA A 130 -4.05 9.60 -6.04
C ALA A 130 -3.10 9.17 -4.92
N ALA A 131 -2.66 7.91 -4.91
CA ALA A 131 -1.66 7.42 -3.95
C ALA A 131 -0.33 8.16 -4.07
N ARG A 132 0.14 8.42 -5.30
CA ARG A 132 1.33 9.23 -5.57
C ARG A 132 1.18 10.65 -5.03
N LEU A 133 0.05 11.31 -5.32
CA LEU A 133 -0.24 12.67 -4.87
C LEU A 133 -0.29 12.76 -3.34
N LEU A 134 -0.93 11.79 -2.68
CA LEU A 134 -0.91 11.68 -1.22
C LEU A 134 0.52 11.56 -0.70
N ASN A 135 1.32 10.67 -1.29
CA ASN A 135 2.67 10.39 -0.86
C ASN A 135 3.59 11.62 -0.98
N VAL A 136 3.54 12.35 -2.11
CA VAL A 136 4.38 13.56 -2.31
C VAL A 136 3.99 14.70 -1.40
N VAL A 137 2.69 14.94 -1.20
CA VAL A 137 2.23 16.01 -0.29
C VAL A 137 2.66 15.71 1.15
N THR A 138 2.52 14.45 1.56
CA THR A 138 2.87 14.03 2.93
C THR A 138 4.38 13.86 3.13
N ALA A 139 5.16 13.68 2.06
CA ALA A 139 6.62 13.64 2.13
C ALA A 139 7.24 14.98 2.58
N VAL A 140 6.61 16.12 2.27
CA VAL A 140 7.05 17.43 2.78
C VAL A 140 7.03 17.45 4.32
N PHE A 141 5.97 16.91 4.93
CA PHE A 141 5.88 16.78 6.38
C PHE A 141 6.84 15.71 6.91
N ALA A 142 7.03 14.60 6.19
CA ALA A 142 7.97 13.54 6.57
C ALA A 142 9.42 14.03 6.67
N LYS A 143 9.79 15.11 5.98
CA LYS A 143 11.12 15.73 6.09
C LYS A 143 11.35 16.48 7.41
N LEU A 144 10.29 16.77 8.16
CA LEU A 144 10.40 17.49 9.44
C LEU A 144 11.01 16.59 10.52
N PRO A 145 11.98 17.08 11.31
CA PRO A 145 12.59 16.29 12.39
C PRO A 145 11.62 15.81 13.47
N ILE A 146 10.46 16.47 13.57
CA ILE A 146 9.41 16.15 14.54
C ILE A 146 8.48 15.04 14.07
N THR A 147 8.56 14.62 12.80
CA THR A 147 7.73 13.55 12.26
C THR A 147 8.26 12.21 12.71
N LEU A 148 7.46 11.49 13.48
CA LEU A 148 7.85 10.21 14.08
C LEU A 148 7.57 9.04 13.15
N ALA A 149 6.38 9.00 12.55
CA ALA A 149 5.97 7.95 11.62
C ALA A 149 4.77 8.36 10.77
N ILE A 150 4.54 7.58 9.72
CA ILE A 150 3.37 7.68 8.86
C ILE A 150 2.53 6.42 9.05
N TYR A 151 1.31 6.56 9.56
CA TYR A 151 0.34 5.47 9.62
C TYR A 151 -0.43 5.39 8.31
N CYS A 152 -0.26 4.29 7.58
CA CYS A 152 -0.91 4.04 6.31
C CYS A 152 -2.25 3.33 6.53
N LYS A 153 -3.37 4.08 6.49
CA LYS A 153 -4.68 3.58 6.94
C LYS A 153 -5.21 2.40 6.14
N TRP A 154 -4.91 2.33 4.84
CA TRP A 154 -5.41 1.26 3.98
C TRP A 154 -4.62 -0.05 4.12
N THR A 155 -3.38 0.01 4.62
CA THR A 155 -2.60 -1.19 4.94
C THR A 155 -2.67 -1.55 6.42
N GLY A 156 -2.94 -0.58 7.28
CA GLY A 156 -2.93 -0.74 8.74
C GLY A 156 -1.51 -0.80 9.33
N HIS A 157 -0.49 -0.30 8.64
CA HIS A 157 0.90 -0.32 9.08
C HIS A 157 1.54 1.06 9.22
N PHE A 158 2.69 1.12 9.88
CA PHE A 158 3.54 2.31 9.95
C PHE A 158 4.70 2.27 8.96
N VAL A 159 5.10 3.43 8.46
CA VAL A 159 6.28 3.62 7.60
C VAL A 159 7.17 4.69 8.22
N SER A 160 8.51 4.51 8.15
CA SER A 160 9.43 5.56 8.60
C SER A 160 9.31 6.81 7.73
N PRO A 161 9.58 8.00 8.29
CA PRO A 161 9.67 9.22 7.49
C PRO A 161 10.68 9.09 6.32
N SER A 162 11.84 8.49 6.55
CA SER A 162 12.86 8.29 5.51
C SER A 162 12.39 7.38 4.36
N GLU A 163 11.68 6.29 4.66
CA GLU A 163 11.16 5.40 3.62
C GLU A 163 9.99 6.05 2.89
N TRP A 164 9.17 6.85 3.57
CA TRP A 164 8.08 7.60 2.96
C TRP A 164 8.60 8.65 1.97
N ILE A 165 9.67 9.37 2.33
CA ILE A 165 10.37 10.30 1.42
C ILE A 165 10.92 9.52 0.21
N ALA A 166 11.64 8.43 0.45
CA ALA A 166 12.18 7.60 -0.64
C ALA A 166 11.07 7.03 -1.55
N ALA A 167 9.91 6.69 -0.97
CA ALA A 167 8.73 6.25 -1.70
C ALA A 167 8.14 7.35 -2.58
N ALA A 168 8.10 8.60 -2.10
CA ALA A 168 7.65 9.74 -2.88
C ALA A 168 8.58 9.98 -4.08
N ASP A 169 9.90 9.91 -3.86
CA ASP A 169 10.92 10.06 -4.91
C ASP A 169 10.85 8.96 -5.98
N GLN A 170 10.43 7.74 -5.59
CA GLN A 170 10.15 6.66 -6.54
C GLN A 170 8.84 6.92 -7.31
N ALA A 171 7.79 7.33 -6.60
CA ALA A 171 6.46 7.54 -7.20
C ALA A 171 6.44 8.63 -8.28
N ILE A 172 7.22 9.71 -8.11
CA ILE A 172 7.34 10.76 -9.14
C ILE A 172 8.03 10.28 -10.42
N LYS A 173 8.88 9.25 -10.34
CA LYS A 173 9.51 8.60 -11.50
C LYS A 173 8.55 7.64 -12.21
N GLY A 174 7.36 7.44 -11.66
CA GLY A 174 6.36 6.51 -12.15
C GLY A 174 6.57 5.07 -11.66
N ASP A 175 7.43 4.86 -10.66
CA ASP A 175 7.58 3.56 -10.01
C ASP A 175 6.56 3.38 -8.89
N TRP A 176 6.25 2.13 -8.56
CA TRP A 176 5.36 1.79 -7.46
C TRP A 176 6.19 1.60 -6.18
N PRO A 177 6.06 2.47 -5.16
CA PRO A 177 6.77 2.27 -3.89
C PRO A 177 6.04 1.23 -3.03
N LEU A 178 6.04 -0.02 -3.51
CA LEU A 178 5.21 -1.10 -2.99
C LEU A 178 5.44 -1.39 -1.50
N THR A 179 6.66 -1.21 -1.00
CA THR A 179 6.97 -1.42 0.42
C THR A 179 6.39 -0.34 1.34
N ALA A 180 6.07 0.85 0.82
CA ALA A 180 5.38 1.88 1.58
C ALA A 180 3.85 1.72 1.50
N TRP A 181 3.34 1.24 0.37
CA TRP A 181 1.89 1.19 0.08
C TRP A 181 1.22 -0.17 0.29
N VAL A 182 2.00 -1.23 0.48
CA VAL A 182 1.50 -2.59 0.68
C VAL A 182 2.24 -3.21 1.86
N SER A 183 1.48 -3.80 2.78
CA SER A 183 2.04 -4.56 3.90
C SER A 183 2.28 -5.99 3.48
N TYR A 184 3.40 -6.57 3.92
CA TYR A 184 3.72 -7.98 3.71
C TYR A 184 3.89 -8.67 5.06
N ARG A 185 3.15 -9.74 5.28
CA ARG A 185 3.16 -10.51 6.52
C ARG A 185 3.54 -11.95 6.22
N ALA A 186 4.39 -12.52 7.04
CA ALA A 186 4.69 -13.94 7.03
C ALA A 186 4.97 -14.43 8.44
N ALA A 187 4.51 -15.64 8.73
CA ALA A 187 4.68 -16.28 10.03
C ALA A 187 4.75 -17.80 9.87
N TRP A 188 5.24 -18.47 10.90
CA TRP A 188 5.11 -19.92 10.99
C TRP A 188 3.63 -20.30 11.14
N ALA A 189 3.18 -21.28 10.35
CA ALA A 189 1.84 -21.84 10.45
C ALA A 189 1.71 -22.60 11.78
N MET A 190 0.61 -22.39 12.50
CA MET A 190 0.36 -22.99 13.82
C MET A 190 -0.52 -24.25 13.73
N PRO A 191 -0.24 -25.29 14.54
CA PRO A 191 1.03 -25.56 15.21
C PRO A 191 2.04 -26.12 14.22
N PRO A 192 3.30 -25.65 14.21
CA PRO A 192 4.34 -26.38 13.50
C PRO A 192 4.52 -27.71 14.23
N GLY A 193 4.36 -28.84 13.53
CA GLY A 193 4.89 -30.10 14.04
C GLY A 193 6.39 -29.92 14.34
N PRO A 194 6.96 -30.66 15.32
CA PRO A 194 8.33 -30.43 15.81
C PRO A 194 9.41 -30.38 14.71
N ASP A 195 9.15 -31.00 13.55
CA ASP A 195 10.08 -31.06 12.41
C ASP A 195 9.58 -30.39 11.12
N GLN A 196 8.42 -29.72 11.14
CA GLN A 196 7.82 -29.13 9.93
C GLN A 196 7.90 -27.60 9.94
N LYS A 197 8.91 -27.09 9.23
CA LYS A 197 9.05 -25.66 8.90
C LYS A 197 8.03 -25.27 7.84
N ILE A 198 6.84 -24.90 8.27
CA ILE A 198 5.77 -24.46 7.38
C ILE A 198 5.45 -23.00 7.67
N ALA A 199 5.59 -22.13 6.67
CA ALA A 199 5.19 -20.74 6.77
C ALA A 199 3.92 -20.46 5.97
N THR A 200 3.24 -19.39 6.37
CA THR A 200 2.14 -18.75 5.64
C THR A 200 2.42 -17.26 5.56
N GLY A 201 1.75 -16.55 4.66
CA GLY A 201 1.83 -15.11 4.59
C GLY A 201 0.68 -14.51 3.82
N TYR A 202 0.52 -13.19 3.93
CA TYR A 202 -0.52 -12.45 3.23
C TYR A 202 -0.11 -11.00 3.02
N THR A 203 -0.86 -10.32 2.16
CA THR A 203 -0.73 -8.87 1.95
C THR A 203 -1.90 -8.12 2.55
N THR A 204 -1.68 -6.85 2.86
CA THR A 204 -2.76 -5.87 3.04
C THR A 204 -2.47 -4.62 2.23
N GLY A 205 -3.50 -4.04 1.63
CA GLY A 205 -3.42 -2.83 0.81
C GLY A 205 -3.32 -3.08 -0.68
N VAL A 206 -3.11 -4.32 -1.15
CA VAL A 206 -3.19 -4.62 -2.58
C VAL A 206 -4.60 -4.38 -3.10
N SER A 207 -5.60 -4.66 -2.25
CA SER A 207 -7.01 -4.48 -2.53
C SER A 207 -7.40 -3.01 -2.81
N GLN A 208 -6.55 -2.07 -2.38
CA GLN A 208 -6.72 -0.66 -2.70
C GLN A 208 -6.50 -0.39 -4.20
N PHE A 209 -5.69 -1.20 -4.87
CA PHE A 209 -5.32 -1.06 -6.28
C PHE A 209 -5.96 -2.14 -7.18
N MET A 210 -6.16 -3.35 -6.66
CA MET A 210 -6.71 -4.52 -7.35
C MET A 210 -7.91 -5.08 -6.55
N PRO A 211 -8.78 -5.94 -7.08
CA PRO A 211 -9.94 -6.43 -6.34
C PRO A 211 -9.62 -7.55 -5.31
N PHE A 212 -8.34 -7.78 -5.01
CA PHE A 212 -7.90 -8.90 -4.20
C PHE A 212 -6.74 -8.54 -3.26
N GLU A 213 -6.54 -9.36 -2.24
CA GLU A 213 -5.25 -9.51 -1.54
C GLU A 213 -4.56 -10.80 -1.97
N LEU A 214 -3.25 -10.89 -1.72
CA LEU A 214 -2.49 -12.11 -1.90
C LEU A 214 -2.38 -12.87 -0.58
N GLN A 215 -2.44 -14.19 -0.67
CA GLN A 215 -2.14 -15.08 0.44
C GLN A 215 -1.23 -16.20 -0.04
N MET A 216 -0.17 -16.49 0.71
CA MET A 216 0.56 -17.74 0.62
C MET A 216 0.04 -18.67 1.71
N GLU A 217 -0.59 -19.76 1.29
CA GLU A 217 -0.99 -20.81 2.22
C GLU A 217 0.23 -21.58 2.73
N ALA A 218 0.01 -22.44 3.73
CA ALA A 218 1.01 -23.33 4.29
C ALA A 218 1.98 -23.86 3.22
N ALA A 219 3.25 -23.48 3.32
CA ALA A 219 4.32 -23.85 2.41
C ALA A 219 5.57 -24.23 3.22
N PRO A 220 6.37 -25.23 2.77
CA PRO A 220 7.60 -25.63 3.44
C PRO A 220 8.74 -24.63 3.17
N LEU A 221 8.52 -23.38 3.57
CA LEU A 221 9.41 -22.24 3.40
C LEU A 221 9.63 -21.56 4.75
N ASP A 222 10.74 -20.83 4.88
CA ASP A 222 10.92 -19.89 5.98
C ASP A 222 10.06 -18.63 5.73
N PRO A 223 9.55 -17.94 6.77
CA PRO A 223 8.82 -16.68 6.58
C PRO A 223 9.58 -15.62 5.77
N SER A 224 10.91 -15.60 5.86
CA SER A 224 11.77 -14.72 5.06
C SER A 224 11.76 -15.01 3.56
N GLU A 225 11.34 -16.21 3.13
CA GLU A 225 11.18 -16.60 1.73
C GLU A 225 9.77 -16.33 1.22
N VAL A 226 8.77 -16.39 2.10
CA VAL A 226 7.37 -16.04 1.78
C VAL A 226 7.23 -14.57 1.40
N LEU A 227 7.85 -13.67 2.17
CA LEU A 227 7.78 -12.21 1.94
C LEU A 227 8.21 -11.79 0.53
N PRO A 228 9.40 -12.14 0.02
CA PRO A 228 9.82 -11.75 -1.32
C PRO A 228 8.95 -12.38 -2.41
N MET A 229 8.37 -13.57 -2.19
CA MET A 229 7.43 -14.16 -3.14
C MET A 229 6.11 -13.37 -3.22
N LEU A 230 5.55 -12.95 -2.08
CA LEU A 230 4.40 -12.05 -2.05
C LEU A 230 4.72 -10.72 -2.72
N ALA A 231 5.84 -10.09 -2.37
CA ALA A 231 6.28 -8.82 -2.97
C ALA A 231 6.46 -8.92 -4.49
N SER A 232 7.09 -10.00 -4.97
CA SER A 232 7.27 -10.25 -6.42
C SER A 232 5.92 -10.42 -7.13
N SER A 233 4.97 -11.11 -6.48
CA SER A 233 3.63 -11.34 -7.02
C SER A 233 2.82 -10.06 -7.12
N VAL A 234 2.88 -9.20 -6.09
CA VAL A 234 2.28 -7.85 -6.12
C VAL A 234 2.90 -7.01 -7.24
N TRP A 235 4.24 -7.01 -7.33
CA TRP A 235 4.95 -6.30 -8.38
C TRP A 235 4.53 -6.75 -9.78
N MET A 236 4.42 -8.06 -10.00
CA MET A 236 3.98 -8.61 -11.28
C MET A 236 2.57 -8.16 -11.66
N ALA A 237 1.65 -8.08 -10.69
CA ALA A 237 0.27 -7.65 -10.92
C ALA A 237 0.17 -6.13 -11.17
N LEU A 238 0.76 -5.32 -10.30
CA LEU A 238 0.60 -3.86 -10.34
C LEU A 238 1.52 -3.18 -11.36
N GLN A 239 2.81 -3.52 -11.35
CA GLN A 239 3.82 -2.87 -12.20
C GLN A 239 4.08 -3.67 -13.48
N GLY A 240 4.09 -5.01 -13.39
CA GLY A 240 4.26 -5.89 -14.54
C GLY A 240 3.00 -5.99 -15.43
N GLY A 241 1.82 -5.64 -14.90
CA GLY A 241 0.54 -5.76 -15.59
C GLY A 241 0.09 -7.21 -15.84
N SER A 242 0.65 -8.16 -15.09
CA SER A 242 0.32 -9.58 -15.18
C SER A 242 -1.08 -9.82 -14.60
N LYS A 243 -1.86 -10.65 -15.28
CA LYS A 243 -3.14 -11.14 -14.73
C LYS A 243 -2.87 -12.41 -13.93
N LEU A 244 -3.36 -12.45 -12.69
CA LEU A 244 -3.28 -13.64 -11.83
C LEU A 244 -4.61 -14.42 -11.99
N ASN A 245 -4.65 -15.37 -12.93
CA ASN A 245 -5.84 -16.19 -13.15
C ASN A 245 -5.82 -17.45 -12.28
N ASP A 246 -7.00 -17.98 -11.98
CA ASP A 246 -7.10 -19.26 -11.28
C ASP A 246 -6.56 -20.39 -12.17
N GLY A 247 -5.75 -21.26 -11.59
CA GLY A 247 -5.08 -22.37 -12.28
C GLY A 247 -3.71 -22.04 -12.89
N ASP A 248 -3.37 -20.75 -13.04
CA ASP A 248 -2.06 -20.32 -13.53
C ASP A 248 -0.94 -20.66 -12.53
N THR A 249 0.32 -20.49 -12.95
CA THR A 249 1.47 -20.61 -12.06
C THR A 249 2.35 -19.37 -12.10
N ILE A 250 3.02 -19.09 -10.98
CA ILE A 250 4.00 -18.03 -10.81
C ILE A 250 5.28 -18.62 -10.22
N GLY A 251 6.44 -18.10 -10.60
CA GLY A 251 7.74 -18.57 -10.10
C GLY A 251 8.87 -18.26 -11.07
N ALA A 252 10.11 -18.42 -10.61
CA ALA A 252 11.28 -18.22 -11.46
C ALA A 252 11.40 -19.32 -12.53
N GLU A 253 12.05 -19.00 -13.65
CA GLU A 253 12.40 -20.01 -14.64
C GLU A 253 13.36 -21.05 -14.05
N GLY A 254 13.05 -22.34 -14.21
CA GLY A 254 13.79 -23.44 -13.58
C GLY A 254 13.62 -23.57 -12.07
N GLY A 255 12.82 -22.70 -11.44
CA GLY A 255 12.56 -22.71 -10.00
C GLY A 255 11.20 -23.31 -9.61
N ILE A 256 10.88 -23.17 -8.33
CA ILE A 256 9.58 -23.58 -7.75
C ILE A 256 8.46 -22.81 -8.44
N ARG A 257 7.39 -23.53 -8.81
CA ARG A 257 6.19 -22.99 -9.44
C ARG A 257 5.03 -23.03 -8.46
N TYR A 258 4.63 -21.86 -7.99
CA TYR A 258 3.48 -21.67 -7.13
C TYR A 258 2.23 -21.65 -7.98
N ARG A 259 1.23 -22.44 -7.61
CA ARG A 259 -0.07 -22.42 -8.29
C ARG A 259 -0.92 -21.28 -7.75
N ILE A 260 -1.57 -20.58 -8.65
CA ILE A 260 -2.52 -19.53 -8.32
C ILE A 260 -3.90 -20.15 -8.18
N ARG A 261 -4.53 -20.01 -7.03
CA ARG A 261 -5.96 -20.29 -6.80
C ARG A 261 -6.71 -19.03 -6.40
N LYS A 262 -8.02 -19.02 -6.54
CA LYS A 262 -8.87 -17.92 -6.08
C LYS A 262 -9.81 -18.39 -4.97
N ARG A 263 -9.98 -17.56 -3.96
CA ARG A 263 -10.97 -17.74 -2.89
C ARG A 263 -11.79 -16.45 -2.82
N GLU A 264 -13.06 -16.55 -3.17
CA GLU A 264 -14.00 -15.42 -3.11
C GLU A 264 -14.30 -15.09 -1.65
N ASN A 265 -14.41 -13.80 -1.32
CA ASN A 265 -14.92 -13.42 -0.01
C ASN A 265 -16.46 -13.43 -0.01
N THR A 266 -17.03 -14.53 0.46
CA THR A 266 -18.49 -14.70 0.55
C THR A 266 -19.14 -13.94 1.71
N ALA A 267 -18.36 -13.46 2.68
CA ALA A 267 -18.87 -12.67 3.81
C ALA A 267 -19.16 -11.20 3.44
N GLY A 268 -18.66 -10.74 2.28
CA GLY A 268 -18.96 -9.41 1.72
C GLY A 268 -18.27 -8.23 2.41
N ASP A 269 -17.39 -8.47 3.37
CA ASP A 269 -16.75 -7.47 4.23
C ASP A 269 -15.26 -7.22 3.93
N GLY A 270 -14.75 -7.79 2.83
CA GLY A 270 -13.34 -7.76 2.48
C GLY A 270 -13.05 -8.19 1.04
N PRO A 271 -11.80 -8.06 0.59
CA PRO A 271 -11.42 -8.39 -0.78
C PRO A 271 -11.38 -9.91 -1.02
N ASP A 272 -11.46 -10.29 -2.30
CA ASP A 272 -11.15 -11.67 -2.70
C ASP A 272 -9.69 -12.00 -2.41
N LEU A 273 -9.35 -13.28 -2.37
CA LEU A 273 -8.00 -13.75 -2.16
C LEU A 273 -7.48 -14.45 -3.40
N VAL A 274 -6.29 -14.04 -3.81
CA VAL A 274 -5.46 -14.78 -4.76
C VAL A 274 -4.44 -15.56 -3.94
N VAL A 275 -4.61 -16.88 -3.94
CA VAL A 275 -3.85 -17.82 -3.13
C VAL A 275 -2.69 -18.39 -3.94
N LEU A 276 -1.49 -18.32 -3.38
CA LEU A 276 -0.28 -18.94 -3.91
C LEU A 276 -0.04 -20.26 -3.15
N LEU A 277 -0.14 -21.37 -3.88
CA LEU A 277 0.09 -22.72 -3.35
C LEU A 277 1.47 -23.21 -3.78
N HIS A 278 2.34 -23.46 -2.80
CA HIS A 278 3.58 -24.20 -3.02
C HIS A 278 3.27 -25.63 -3.50
N PRO A 279 4.04 -26.24 -4.42
CA PRO A 279 3.78 -27.60 -4.90
C PRO A 279 3.77 -28.65 -3.76
N ASP A 280 4.62 -28.45 -2.77
CA ASP A 280 4.70 -29.27 -1.55
C ASP A 280 3.86 -28.70 -0.38
N SER A 281 2.84 -27.88 -0.68
CA SER A 281 1.88 -27.43 0.34
C SER A 281 1.14 -28.64 0.93
N PRO A 282 0.95 -28.71 2.26
CA PRO A 282 0.17 -29.78 2.87
C PRO A 282 -1.34 -29.62 2.66
N ILE A 283 -1.80 -28.54 2.03
CA ILE A 283 -3.21 -28.31 1.77
C ILE A 283 -3.73 -29.27 0.70
N ASP A 284 -4.85 -29.91 0.99
CA ASP A 284 -5.63 -30.65 -0.01
C ASP A 284 -6.30 -29.66 -0.98
N GLU A 285 -5.59 -29.33 -2.06
CA GLU A 285 -6.04 -28.37 -3.07
C GLU A 285 -7.42 -28.74 -3.64
N LEU A 286 -7.68 -30.03 -3.89
CA LEU A 286 -8.93 -30.48 -4.50
C LEU A 286 -10.10 -30.30 -3.55
N LYS A 287 -9.89 -30.61 -2.26
CA LYS A 287 -10.90 -30.41 -1.24
C LYS A 287 -11.19 -28.92 -0.99
N GLU A 288 -10.16 -28.10 -0.95
CA GLU A 288 -10.26 -26.68 -0.59
C GLU A 288 -10.80 -25.83 -1.76
N PHE A 289 -10.29 -26.03 -2.97
CA PHE A 289 -10.57 -25.17 -4.12
C PHE A 289 -11.30 -25.89 -5.26
N GLY A 290 -11.63 -27.18 -5.10
CA GLY A 290 -12.27 -27.97 -6.16
C GLY A 290 -11.32 -28.30 -7.32
N PRO A 291 -11.87 -28.88 -8.42
CA PRO A 291 -11.09 -29.31 -9.57
C PRO A 291 -10.38 -28.13 -10.23
N ARG A 292 -9.19 -28.40 -10.77
CA ARG A 292 -8.36 -27.38 -11.41
C ARG A 292 -9.06 -26.83 -12.66
N PRO A 293 -9.30 -25.52 -12.76
CA PRO A 293 -9.74 -24.92 -14.01
C PRO A 293 -8.57 -24.91 -15.02
N GLY A 294 -8.82 -25.41 -16.24
CA GLY A 294 -7.90 -25.27 -17.39
C GLY A 294 -7.00 -26.47 -17.72
N ILE A 295 -6.37 -26.39 -18.91
CA ILE A 295 -5.42 -27.38 -19.44
C ILE A 295 -4.06 -27.13 -18.79
N PRO A 296 -3.31 -28.17 -18.35
CA PRO A 296 -1.99 -28.00 -17.73
C PRO A 296 -1.05 -27.15 -18.59
N THR A 297 -0.31 -26.25 -17.93
CA THR A 297 0.71 -25.42 -18.57
C THR A 297 1.70 -26.32 -19.32
N PRO A 298 1.95 -26.09 -20.63
CA PRO A 298 2.93 -26.89 -21.37
C PRO A 298 4.31 -26.78 -20.70
N ALA A 299 5.05 -27.89 -20.58
CA ALA A 299 6.36 -27.90 -19.94
C ALA A 299 7.41 -27.00 -20.65
N ALA A 300 7.14 -26.59 -21.89
CA ALA A 300 8.02 -25.75 -22.70
C ALA A 300 7.21 -24.67 -23.42
N GLY A 301 7.28 -23.44 -22.93
CA GLY A 301 6.75 -22.26 -23.60
C GLY A 301 7.48 -21.00 -23.09
N PRO A 302 7.67 -19.96 -23.91
CA PRO A 302 8.24 -18.70 -23.42
C PRO A 302 7.18 -17.97 -22.59
N PHE A 303 7.30 -18.06 -21.26
CA PHE A 303 6.26 -17.63 -20.30
C PHE A 303 6.30 -16.17 -19.88
N LEU A 304 7.17 -15.36 -20.49
CA LEU A 304 7.16 -13.91 -20.32
C LEU A 304 7.07 -13.25 -21.69
N LYS A 305 5.94 -12.59 -21.95
CA LYS A 305 6.03 -11.41 -22.81
C LYS A 305 6.75 -10.35 -21.97
N PRO A 306 7.92 -9.85 -22.38
CA PRO A 306 8.53 -8.72 -21.67
C PRO A 306 7.48 -7.61 -21.56
N PRO A 307 7.45 -6.85 -20.44
CA PRO A 307 6.54 -5.73 -20.30
C PRO A 307 6.67 -4.86 -21.55
N LYS A 308 5.56 -4.64 -22.26
CA LYS A 308 5.59 -3.91 -23.53
C LYS A 308 6.31 -2.58 -23.29
N LYS A 309 7.41 -2.31 -23.99
CA LYS A 309 8.15 -1.03 -23.89
C LYS A 309 7.16 0.15 -23.85
N GLY A 310 7.28 1.01 -22.84
CA GLY A 310 6.37 2.12 -22.61
C GLY A 310 5.00 1.78 -22.02
N PHE A 311 4.83 0.62 -21.36
CA PHE A 311 3.58 0.28 -20.64
C PHE A 311 3.17 1.39 -19.66
N MET A 312 4.10 1.84 -18.82
CA MET A 312 3.85 2.93 -17.87
C MET A 312 3.59 4.27 -18.57
N ARG A 313 4.31 4.58 -19.67
CA ARG A 313 4.05 5.77 -20.48
C ARG A 313 2.61 5.81 -21.03
N ARG A 314 2.15 4.68 -21.56
CA ARG A 314 0.77 4.52 -22.05
C ARG A 314 -0.26 4.59 -20.92
N LEU A 315 0.04 3.98 -19.77
CA LEU A 315 -0.85 4.01 -18.60
C LEU A 315 -0.99 5.42 -18.01
N LEU A 316 0.08 6.21 -18.05
CA LEU A 316 0.16 7.57 -17.52
C LEU A 316 -0.19 8.64 -18.57
N GLY A 317 -0.64 8.27 -19.77
CA GLY A 317 -1.00 9.22 -20.83
C GLY A 317 0.16 10.05 -21.40
N ARG A 318 1.41 9.65 -21.15
CA ARG A 318 2.61 10.33 -21.66
C ARG A 318 3.09 9.63 -22.93
N ASN A 319 2.66 10.10 -24.10
CA ASN A 319 3.21 9.65 -25.39
C ASN A 319 4.61 10.25 -25.62
#